data_AF-A0A2M7G9W2-F1
#
_entry.id   AF-A0A2M7G9W2-F1
#
_cell.length_a   1.000
_cell.length_b   1.000
_cell.length_c   1.000
_cell.angle_alpha   90.00
_cell.angle_beta   90.00
_cell.angle_gamma   90.00
#
_symmetry.space_group_name_H-M   'P 1'
#
loop_
_entity.id
_entity.type
_entity.pdbx_description
1 polymer ?
#
loop_
_entity_poly.entity_id
_entity_poly.type
_entity_poly.pdbx_seq_one_letter_code
_entity_poly.pdbx_strand_id
1 'polypeptide(L)'
;MHAALKPALTDAPGAPPETRAWLDRQTGTAQQAFVEALDDDFNTAGALSHIFELVRVINTTRDNGATSGELKPAQDTLRALTGVLGLRLAEKKGAGEADKFVDLLVEIRAEMRKQKIWAMSDLIRDRLKELGVVIEDNKDGTSWRWS
;
A
#
# COMPACT_ATOMS: atom_id res chain seq x y z
N MET A 1 5.53 -3.97 3.67
CA MET A 1 4.75 -3.39 4.79
C MET A 1 3.60 -2.49 4.32
N HIS A 2 3.82 -1.50 3.43
CA HIS A 2 2.76 -0.57 2.99
C HIS A 2 1.50 -1.22 2.38
N ALA A 3 1.62 -2.36 1.70
CA ALA A 3 0.47 -3.03 1.08
C ALA A 3 -0.61 -3.42 2.10
N ALA A 4 -0.24 -3.75 3.34
CA ALA A 4 -1.20 -4.16 4.37
C ALA A 4 -2.08 -3.00 4.87
N LEU A 5 -1.66 -1.74 4.72
CA LEU A 5 -2.48 -0.58 5.12
C LEU A 5 -3.42 -0.10 4.02
N LYS A 6 -3.41 -0.73 2.83
CA LYS A 6 -4.35 -0.40 1.78
C LYS A 6 -5.79 -0.67 2.26
N PRO A 7 -6.77 0.14 1.83
CA PRO A 7 -8.17 -0.17 2.03
C PRO A 7 -8.53 -1.50 1.35
N ALA A 8 -9.71 -2.02 1.66
CA ALA A 8 -10.28 -3.15 0.96
C ALA A 8 -10.39 -2.92 -0.56
N LEU A 9 -10.53 -4.01 -1.31
CA LEU A 9 -10.87 -3.95 -2.73
C LEU A 9 -12.24 -3.26 -2.89
N THR A 10 -12.42 -2.53 -4.00
CA THR A 10 -13.72 -1.94 -4.35
C THR A 10 -14.77 -3.05 -4.44
N ASP A 11 -15.93 -2.83 -3.82
CA ASP A 11 -17.04 -3.80 -3.72
C ASP A 11 -16.72 -5.11 -2.98
N ALA A 12 -15.79 -5.06 -2.01
CA ALA A 12 -15.48 -6.20 -1.14
C ALA A 12 -16.73 -6.81 -0.47
N PRO A 13 -17.04 -8.10 -0.70
CA PRO A 13 -18.28 -8.74 -0.23
C PRO A 13 -18.31 -9.03 1.28
N GLY A 14 -17.19 -8.81 1.98
CA GLY A 14 -16.96 -9.27 3.35
C GLY A 14 -16.22 -10.59 3.37
N ALA A 15 -15.24 -10.70 4.27
CA ALA A 15 -14.48 -11.94 4.39
C ALA A 15 -15.33 -13.04 5.04
N PRO A 16 -15.14 -14.31 4.66
CA PRO A 16 -15.80 -15.43 5.32
C PRO A 16 -15.54 -15.44 6.85
N PRO A 17 -16.51 -15.88 7.68
CA PRO A 17 -16.35 -15.92 9.14
C PRO A 17 -15.05 -16.59 9.61
N GLU A 18 -14.65 -17.69 8.98
CA GLU A 18 -13.40 -18.41 9.26
C GLU A 18 -12.16 -17.58 8.92
N THR A 19 -12.20 -16.77 7.87
CA THR A 19 -11.10 -15.89 7.47
C THR A 19 -10.96 -14.74 8.47
N ARG A 20 -12.07 -14.24 9.00
CA ARG A 20 -12.08 -13.19 10.04
C ARG A 20 -11.57 -13.71 11.37
N ALA A 21 -12.06 -14.87 11.81
CA ALA A 21 -11.56 -15.53 13.01
C ALA A 21 -10.07 -15.88 12.90
N TRP A 22 -9.60 -16.25 11.71
CA TRP A 22 -8.19 -16.45 11.43
C TRP A 22 -7.39 -15.15 11.54
N LEU A 23 -7.87 -14.05 10.93
CA LEU A 23 -7.23 -12.72 11.04
C LEU A 23 -7.09 -12.30 12.50
N ASP A 24 -8.15 -12.43 13.30
CA ASP A 24 -8.14 -12.05 14.71
C ASP A 24 -7.13 -12.87 15.51
N ARG A 25 -7.12 -14.19 15.32
CA ARG A 25 -6.17 -15.08 16.00
C ARG A 25 -4.73 -14.75 15.62
N GLN A 26 -4.44 -14.60 14.33
CA GLN A 26 -3.10 -14.29 13.86
C GLN A 26 -2.62 -12.90 14.31
N THR A 27 -3.54 -11.93 14.41
CA THR A 27 -3.24 -10.61 14.98
C THR A 27 -2.80 -10.72 16.43
N GLY A 28 -3.53 -11.50 17.24
CA GLY A 28 -3.16 -11.77 18.63
C GLY A 28 -1.81 -12.49 18.76
N THR A 29 -1.58 -13.54 17.95
CA THR A 29 -0.30 -14.26 17.92
C THR A 29 0.88 -13.36 17.55
N ALA A 30 0.74 -12.54 16.51
CA ALA A 30 1.79 -11.62 16.10
C ALA A 30 2.10 -10.58 17.17
N GLN A 31 1.07 -10.06 17.85
CA GLN A 31 1.25 -9.12 18.96
C GLN A 31 2.00 -9.77 20.14
N GLN A 32 1.60 -10.97 20.55
CA GLN A 32 2.26 -11.68 21.65
C GLN A 32 3.72 -12.00 21.31
N ALA A 33 3.96 -12.57 20.13
CA ALA A 33 5.31 -12.95 19.71
C ALA A 33 6.23 -11.73 19.49
N PHE A 34 5.67 -10.59 19.09
CA PHE A 34 6.40 -9.31 19.06
C PHE A 34 6.86 -8.89 20.45
N VAL A 35 5.99 -8.97 21.46
CA VAL A 35 6.33 -8.62 22.85
C VAL A 35 7.39 -9.58 23.39
N GLU A 36 7.19 -10.89 23.23
CA GLU A 36 8.14 -11.91 23.67
C GLU A 36 9.53 -11.71 23.03
N ALA A 37 9.58 -11.35 21.73
CA ALA A 37 10.85 -11.04 21.07
C ALA A 37 11.53 -9.77 21.61
N LEU A 38 10.79 -8.75 22.04
CA LEU A 38 11.40 -7.56 22.63
C LEU A 38 11.79 -7.75 24.09
N ASP A 39 11.06 -8.58 24.83
CA ASP A 39 11.41 -8.96 26.20
C ASP A 39 12.68 -9.83 26.24
N ASP A 40 12.96 -10.57 25.16
CA ASP A 40 14.22 -11.30 24.96
C ASP A 40 15.29 -10.41 24.32
N ASP A 41 16.08 -9.74 25.17
CA ASP A 41 17.25 -8.92 24.79
C ASP A 41 16.98 -7.90 23.67
N PHE A 42 15.78 -7.32 23.65
CA PHE A 42 15.34 -6.39 22.60
C PHE A 42 15.59 -6.93 21.18
N ASN A 43 15.27 -8.20 20.93
CA ASN A 43 15.42 -8.84 19.63
C ASN A 43 14.47 -8.24 18.57
N THR A 44 14.86 -7.08 18.04
CA THR A 44 14.12 -6.34 17.01
C THR A 44 14.01 -7.11 15.69
N ALA A 45 14.94 -8.01 15.38
CA ALA A 45 14.87 -8.86 14.18
C ALA A 45 13.74 -9.90 14.29
N GLY A 46 13.58 -10.52 15.46
CA GLY A 46 12.45 -11.39 15.78
C GLY A 46 11.13 -10.61 15.76
N ALA A 47 11.10 -9.47 16.44
CA ALA A 47 9.94 -8.58 16.46
C ALA A 47 9.50 -8.15 15.04
N LEU A 48 10.46 -7.79 14.19
CA LEU A 48 10.20 -7.40 12.80
C LEU A 48 9.66 -8.56 11.96
N SER A 49 10.14 -9.79 12.21
CA SER A 49 9.62 -11.00 11.54
C SER A 49 8.13 -11.18 11.83
N HIS A 50 7.70 -11.00 13.08
CA HIS A 50 6.28 -11.08 13.45
C HIS A 50 5.43 -9.95 12.84
N ILE A 51 5.99 -8.75 12.68
CA ILE A 51 5.33 -7.67 11.94
C ILE A 51 5.13 -8.06 10.47
N PHE A 52 6.11 -8.69 9.82
CA PHE A 52 5.97 -9.14 8.43
C PHE A 52 4.91 -10.24 8.27
N GLU A 53 4.81 -11.16 9.23
CA GLU A 53 3.72 -12.15 9.24
C GLU A 53 2.35 -11.47 9.37
N LEU A 54 2.20 -10.50 10.27
CA LEU A 54 0.94 -9.73 10.37
C LEU A 54 0.58 -9.02 9.06
N VAL A 55 1.58 -8.43 8.39
CA VAL A 55 1.40 -7.82 7.06
C VAL A 55 0.90 -8.84 6.04
N ARG A 56 1.46 -10.06 6.03
CA ARG A 56 1.02 -11.14 5.15
C ARG A 56 -0.43 -11.51 5.41
N VAL A 57 -0.78 -11.73 6.68
CA VAL A 57 -2.13 -12.09 7.12
C VAL A 57 -3.15 -11.05 6.66
N ILE A 58 -2.89 -9.76 6.90
CA ILE A 58 -3.78 -8.66 6.49
C ILE A 58 -3.99 -8.65 4.97
N ASN A 59 -2.90 -8.81 4.19
CA ASN A 59 -3.02 -8.85 2.73
C ASN A 59 -3.85 -10.05 2.26
N THR A 60 -3.60 -11.24 2.82
CA THR A 60 -4.38 -12.44 2.50
C THR A 60 -5.85 -12.27 2.84
N THR A 61 -6.19 -11.69 4.00
CA THR A 61 -7.59 -11.44 4.36
C THR A 61 -8.24 -10.41 3.43
N ARG A 62 -7.51 -9.35 3.05
CA ARG A 62 -7.98 -8.36 2.06
C ARG A 62 -8.28 -9.02 0.72
N ASP A 63 -7.38 -9.87 0.23
CA ASP A 63 -7.54 -10.56 -1.06
C ASP A 63 -8.69 -11.59 -1.01
N ASN A 64 -9.09 -12.04 0.18
CA ASN A 64 -10.28 -12.87 0.42
C ASN A 64 -11.57 -12.05 0.64
N GLY A 65 -11.60 -10.78 0.22
CA GLY A 65 -12.82 -9.97 0.20
C GLY A 65 -13.18 -9.28 1.51
N ALA A 66 -12.25 -9.19 2.46
CA ALA A 66 -12.47 -8.43 3.70
C ALA A 66 -12.76 -6.96 3.41
N THR A 67 -13.73 -6.40 4.12
CA THR A 67 -14.02 -4.96 4.07
C THR A 67 -12.98 -4.16 4.86
N SER A 68 -12.92 -2.84 4.62
CA SER A 68 -12.02 -1.97 5.38
C SER A 68 -12.32 -1.99 6.88
N GLY A 69 -13.59 -2.20 7.27
CA GLY A 69 -13.97 -2.33 8.68
C GLY A 69 -13.42 -3.61 9.33
N GLU A 70 -13.37 -4.71 8.57
CA GLU A 70 -12.85 -6.00 9.05
C GLU A 70 -11.32 -6.02 9.14
N LEU A 71 -10.63 -5.28 8.26
CA LEU A 71 -9.17 -5.18 8.29
C LEU A 71 -8.65 -4.19 9.34
N LYS A 72 -9.47 -3.20 9.73
CA LYS A 72 -9.05 -2.07 10.56
C LYS A 72 -8.41 -2.48 11.90
N PRO A 73 -8.94 -3.44 12.69
CA PRO A 73 -8.32 -3.82 13.96
C PRO A 73 -6.89 -4.33 13.78
N ALA A 74 -6.66 -5.21 12.80
CA ALA A 74 -5.33 -5.76 12.50
C ALA A 74 -4.36 -4.68 11.97
N GLN A 75 -4.85 -3.73 11.16
CA GLN A 75 -4.07 -2.59 10.69
C GLN A 75 -3.69 -1.63 11.83
N ASP A 76 -4.57 -1.44 12.81
CA ASP A 76 -4.29 -0.63 14.00
C ASP A 76 -3.24 -1.30 14.90
N THR A 77 -3.32 -2.62 15.09
CA THR A 77 -2.26 -3.39 15.76
C THR A 77 -0.94 -3.25 15.01
N LEU A 78 -0.93 -3.40 13.68
CA LEU A 78 0.27 -3.22 12.86
C LEU A 78 0.91 -1.83 13.07
N ARG A 79 0.09 -0.76 13.12
CA ARG A 79 0.56 0.60 13.42
C ARG A 79 1.13 0.71 14.83
N ALA A 80 0.50 0.09 15.82
CA ALA A 80 1.01 0.09 17.19
C ALA A 80 2.38 -0.59 17.30
N LEU A 81 2.54 -1.80 16.74
CA LEU A 81 3.80 -2.55 16.79
C LEU A 81 4.93 -1.82 16.07
N THR A 82 4.66 -1.29 14.87
CA THR A 82 5.66 -0.49 14.13
C THR A 82 6.00 0.81 14.84
N GLY A 83 5.03 1.43 15.52
CA GLY A 83 5.25 2.62 16.35
C GLY A 83 6.20 2.40 17.52
N VAL A 84 6.16 1.23 18.16
CA VAL A 84 7.11 0.85 19.23
C VAL A 84 8.56 0.86 18.72
N LEU A 85 8.77 0.41 17.48
CA LEU A 85 10.09 0.42 16.83
C LEU A 85 10.46 1.79 16.22
N GLY A 86 9.64 2.83 16.43
CA GLY A 86 9.84 4.15 15.83
C GLY A 86 9.56 4.21 14.32
N LEU A 87 8.99 3.15 13.73
CA LEU A 87 8.67 3.07 12.32
C LEU A 87 7.31 3.74 12.06
N ARG A 88 7.32 4.78 11.22
CA ARG A 88 6.08 5.43 10.76
C ARG A 88 5.67 4.82 9.42
N LEU A 89 4.61 4.04 9.45
CA LEU A 89 3.92 3.58 8.24
C LEU A 89 3.07 4.74 7.69
N ALA A 90 3.71 5.70 7.02
CA ALA A 90 3.00 6.79 6.36
C ALA A 90 2.40 6.29 5.03
N GLU A 91 1.16 6.67 4.76
CA GLU A 91 0.70 6.76 3.37
C GLU A 91 1.63 7.75 2.64
N LYS A 92 2.09 7.42 1.42
CA LYS A 92 2.76 8.41 0.57
C LYS A 92 1.81 9.61 0.49
N LYS A 93 2.22 10.77 1.03
CA LYS A 93 1.54 12.04 0.78
C LYS A 93 1.49 12.24 -0.75
N GLY A 94 0.30 12.12 -1.33
CA GLY A 94 0.05 12.28 -2.77
C GLY A 94 -1.32 11.77 -3.25
N ALA A 95 -1.92 10.78 -2.58
CA ALA A 95 -2.89 9.88 -3.21
C ALA A 95 -4.39 10.30 -3.27
N GLY A 96 -4.75 11.58 -3.17
CA GLY A 96 -6.18 11.98 -3.13
C GLY A 96 -6.70 12.61 -4.42
N GLU A 97 -6.05 13.71 -4.82
CA GLU A 97 -6.49 14.58 -5.92
C GLU A 97 -5.39 14.80 -6.95
N ALA A 98 -4.14 14.96 -6.50
CA ALA A 98 -2.99 15.10 -7.39
C ALA A 98 -2.86 13.91 -8.35
N ASP A 99 -3.07 12.68 -7.87
CA ASP A 99 -3.06 11.47 -8.69
C ASP A 99 -4.06 11.55 -9.86
N LYS A 100 -5.27 12.06 -9.63
CA LYS A 100 -6.28 12.22 -10.69
C LYS A 100 -5.85 13.24 -11.75
N PHE A 101 -5.18 14.31 -11.33
CA PHE A 101 -4.60 15.28 -12.26
C PHE A 101 -3.43 14.69 -13.04
N VAL A 102 -2.60 13.87 -12.40
CA VAL A 102 -1.51 13.17 -13.07
C VAL A 102 -2.05 12.16 -14.08
N ASP A 103 -3.08 11.38 -13.72
CA ASP A 103 -3.75 10.45 -14.64
C ASP A 103 -4.29 11.17 -15.88
N LEU A 104 -4.97 12.31 -15.69
CA LEU A 104 -5.46 13.13 -16.79
C LEU A 104 -4.31 13.64 -17.68
N LEU A 105 -3.21 14.10 -17.10
CA LEU A 105 -2.05 14.58 -17.85
C LEU A 105 -1.36 13.44 -18.63
N VAL A 106 -1.31 12.24 -18.06
CA VAL A 106 -0.79 11.03 -18.72
C VAL A 106 -1.68 10.63 -19.89
N GLU A 107 -3.01 10.71 -19.76
CA GLU A 107 -3.96 10.45 -20.85
C GLU A 107 -3.80 11.47 -21.99
N ILE A 108 -3.74 12.76 -21.67
CA ILE A 108 -3.51 13.83 -22.65
C ILE A 108 -2.19 13.59 -23.39
N ARG A 109 -1.12 13.24 -22.67
CA ARG A 109 0.19 12.90 -23.27
C ARG A 109 0.07 11.73 -24.24
N ALA A 110 -0.66 10.67 -23.88
CA ALA A 110 -0.86 9.50 -24.73
C ALA A 110 -1.61 9.87 -26.02
N GLU A 111 -2.62 10.74 -25.92
CA GLU A 111 -3.36 11.24 -27.08
C GLU A 111 -2.48 12.10 -28.00
N MET A 112 -1.67 13.00 -27.42
CA MET A 112 -0.68 13.78 -28.18
C MET A 112 0.30 12.86 -28.93
N ARG A 113 0.69 11.74 -28.32
CA ARG A 113 1.56 10.73 -28.96
C ARG A 113 0.87 10.04 -30.14
N LYS A 114 -0.41 9.68 -30.02
CA LYS A 114 -1.22 9.11 -31.12
C LYS A 114 -1.38 10.09 -32.29
N GLN A 115 -1.59 11.36 -31.99
CA GLN A 115 -1.67 12.44 -32.97
C GLN A 115 -0.30 12.87 -33.54
N LYS A 116 0.80 12.22 -33.12
CA LYS A 116 2.19 12.51 -33.52
C LYS A 116 2.65 13.93 -33.16
N ILE A 117 2.07 14.50 -32.09
CA ILE A 117 2.44 15.79 -31.52
C ILE A 117 3.55 15.57 -30.48
N TRP A 118 4.75 15.23 -30.95
CA TRP A 118 5.87 14.79 -30.09
C TRP A 118 6.32 15.85 -29.10
N ALA A 119 6.44 17.10 -29.54
CA ALA A 119 6.92 18.21 -28.70
C ALA A 119 6.04 18.44 -27.45
N MET A 120 4.71 18.36 -27.60
CA MET A 120 3.79 18.50 -26.46
C MET A 120 3.82 17.28 -25.54
N SER A 121 3.97 16.08 -26.11
CA SER A 121 4.11 14.84 -25.34
C SER A 121 5.36 14.85 -24.46
N ASP A 122 6.48 15.32 -25.00
CA ASP A 122 7.75 15.46 -24.27
C ASP A 122 7.66 16.57 -23.21
N LEU A 123 7.05 17.72 -23.52
CA LEU A 123 6.84 18.79 -22.54
C LEU A 123 6.07 18.30 -21.31
N ILE A 124 4.97 17.55 -21.51
CA ILE A 124 4.19 17.01 -20.39
C ILE A 124 5.03 16.03 -19.56
N ARG A 125 5.78 15.13 -20.20
CA ARG A 125 6.67 14.19 -19.51
C ARG A 125 7.69 14.92 -18.65
N ASP A 126 8.33 15.94 -19.20
CA ASP A 126 9.42 16.64 -18.54
C ASP A 126 8.91 17.49 -17.36
N ARG A 127 7.74 18.14 -17.50
CA ARG A 127 7.07 18.85 -16.39
C ARG A 127 6.61 17.91 -15.29
N LEU A 128 6.05 16.76 -15.63
CA LEU A 128 5.68 15.74 -14.65
C LEU A 128 6.93 15.25 -13.90
N LYS A 129 8.05 15.03 -14.59
CA LYS A 129 9.32 14.66 -13.97
C LYS A 129 9.85 15.72 -13.00
N GLU A 130 9.77 17.01 -13.35
CA GLU A 130 10.12 18.13 -12.45
C GLU A 130 9.27 18.15 -11.18
N LEU A 131 7.99 17.74 -11.28
CA LEU A 131 7.07 17.61 -10.16
C LEU A 131 7.24 16.29 -9.39
N GLY A 132 8.26 15.50 -9.70
CA GLY A 132 8.52 14.23 -9.04
C GLY A 132 7.61 13.10 -9.51
N VAL A 133 7.05 13.16 -10.72
CA VAL A 133 6.30 12.07 -11.34
C VAL A 133 7.13 11.43 -12.44
N VAL A 134 7.41 10.13 -12.31
CA VAL A 134 8.11 9.35 -13.33
C VAL A 134 7.08 8.56 -14.13
N ILE A 135 7.10 8.74 -15.45
CA ILE A 135 6.27 8.00 -16.40
C ILE A 135 7.07 6.83 -16.97
N GLU A 136 6.44 5.66 -17.02
CA GLU A 136 6.98 4.41 -17.54
C GLU A 136 6.05 3.90 -18.65
N ASP A 137 6.55 3.85 -19.89
CA ASP A 137 5.80 3.35 -21.04
C ASP A 137 6.12 1.86 -21.26
N ASN A 138 5.10 1.01 -21.20
CA ASN A 138 5.22 -0.43 -21.39
C ASN A 138 4.38 -0.89 -22.60
N LYS A 139 4.51 -2.16 -23.00
CA LYS A 139 3.71 -2.74 -24.10
C LYS A 139 2.20 -2.73 -23.80
N ASP A 140 1.84 -2.79 -22.53
CA ASP A 140 0.44 -2.87 -22.07
C ASP A 140 -0.16 -1.48 -21.74
N GLY A 141 0.62 -0.41 -21.83
CA GLY A 141 0.16 0.96 -21.55
C GLY A 141 1.21 1.83 -20.86
N THR A 142 0.79 3.03 -20.47
CA THR A 142 1.62 4.00 -19.73
C THR A 142 1.25 3.96 -18.25
N SER A 143 2.21 3.68 -17.38
CA SER A 143 2.07 3.79 -15.92
C SER A 143 2.94 4.91 -15.36
N TRP A 144 2.67 5.33 -14.13
CA TRP A 144 3.48 6.37 -13.49
C TRP A 144 3.64 6.13 -11.98
N ARG A 145 4.65 6.76 -11.40
CA ARG A 145 4.89 6.74 -9.95
C ARG A 145 5.46 8.07 -9.46
N TRP A 146 5.11 8.44 -8.23
CA TRP A 146 5.84 9.47 -7.48
C TRP A 146 7.28 9.01 -7.21
N SER A 147 8.24 9.81 -7.66
CA SER A 147 9.68 9.71 -7.41
C SER A 147 10.04 9.98 -5.96
#